data_AF-A0A7R9LYA9-F1
#
_entry.id   AF-A0A7R9LYA9-F1
#
_cell.length_a   1.000
_cell.length_b   1.000
_cell.length_c   1.000
_cell.angle_alpha   90.00
_cell.angle_beta   90.00
_cell.angle_gamma   90.00
#
_symmetry.space_group_name_H-M   'P 1'
#
loop_
_entity.id
_entity.type
_entity.pdbx_description
1 polymer ?
#
loop_
_entity_poly.entity_id
_entity_poly.type
_entity_poly.pdbx_seq_one_letter_code
_entity_poly.pdbx_strand_id
1 'polypeptide(L)'
;MAYDERSQVFDTDCLAQANSDLFWTAGGLMAYLKLGVDPDKMVLGLPWYGYDYQCVRTGPDRTCFIKEVPFRNVSCSDAAGVQVPYVEIKQLVDIYGDWYDEHSTTRYAYFNDSANVTHQIWYDTSGSLGMKVGLAKYRELRGVGVWNANMLDYSGTKEGK
;
A
#
# COMPACT_ATOMS: atom_id res chain seq x y z
N MET A 1 -1.50 2.89 12.37
CA MET A 1 -0.56 2.55 11.28
C MET A 1 -1.38 2.62 10.01
N ALA A 2 -0.98 3.45 9.04
CA ALA A 2 -1.77 3.73 7.84
C ALA A 2 -1.19 2.92 6.66
N TYR A 3 -1.17 1.61 6.85
CA TYR A 3 -0.69 0.56 5.94
C TYR A 3 -1.25 -0.78 6.43
N ASP A 4 -1.13 -1.82 5.61
CA ASP A 4 -1.78 -3.12 5.78
C ASP A 4 -3.31 -2.95 5.91
N GLU A 5 -3.86 -1.96 5.21
CA GLU A 5 -5.26 -1.56 5.36
C GLU A 5 -6.22 -2.61 4.78
N ARG A 6 -5.70 -3.52 3.95
CA ARG A 6 -6.43 -4.65 3.37
C ARG A 6 -6.37 -5.92 4.23
N SER A 7 -5.93 -5.86 5.48
CA SER A 7 -5.97 -7.01 6.39
C SER A 7 -7.39 -7.52 6.65
N GLN A 8 -8.42 -6.67 6.53
CA GLN A 8 -9.82 -7.09 6.57
C GLN A 8 -10.61 -6.48 5.41
N VAL A 9 -10.98 -7.30 4.44
CA VAL A 9 -11.75 -6.91 3.26
C VAL A 9 -13.20 -7.35 3.41
N PHE A 10 -14.13 -6.40 3.31
CA PHE A 10 -15.58 -6.65 3.44
C PHE A 10 -16.31 -6.68 2.10
N ASP A 11 -15.57 -6.53 0.99
CA ASP A 11 -16.11 -6.59 -0.36
C ASP A 11 -16.60 -8.01 -0.68
N THR A 12 -17.57 -8.12 -1.60
CA THR A 12 -18.07 -9.43 -2.06
C THR A 12 -17.01 -10.23 -2.80
N ASP A 13 -16.13 -9.54 -3.52
CA ASP A 13 -15.05 -10.14 -4.29
C ASP A 13 -13.69 -9.85 -3.64
N CYS A 14 -12.82 -10.86 -3.58
CA CYS A 14 -11.44 -10.67 -3.16
C CYS A 14 -10.64 -10.00 -4.28
N LEU A 15 -10.36 -8.70 -4.13
CA LEU A 15 -9.60 -7.91 -5.10
C LEU A 15 -8.27 -7.43 -4.52
N ALA A 16 -7.21 -7.51 -5.32
CA ALA A 16 -5.96 -6.83 -5.05
C ALA A 16 -6.19 -5.32 -5.06
N GLN A 17 -5.70 -4.63 -4.03
CA GLN A 17 -5.91 -3.20 -3.82
C GLN A 17 -4.74 -2.58 -3.05
N ALA A 18 -4.77 -1.26 -2.92
CA ALA A 18 -3.75 -0.47 -2.26
C ALA A 18 -3.48 -0.94 -0.82
N ASN A 19 -2.19 -1.04 -0.48
CA ASN A 19 -1.72 -1.31 0.88
C ASN A 19 -2.05 -0.16 1.85
N SER A 20 -2.00 1.07 1.34
CA SER A 20 -2.19 2.31 2.08
C SER A 20 -2.96 3.26 1.18
N ASP A 21 -4.27 3.31 1.32
CA ASP A 21 -5.19 4.15 0.58
C ASP A 21 -5.29 5.52 1.27
N LEU A 22 -5.19 6.62 0.51
CA LEU A 22 -5.23 7.97 1.08
C LEU A 22 -6.55 8.27 1.82
N PHE A 23 -7.69 7.81 1.31
CA PHE A 23 -9.00 8.06 1.90
C PHE A 23 -9.24 7.19 3.14
N TRP A 24 -8.78 5.94 3.14
CA TRP A 24 -8.83 5.11 4.35
C TRP A 24 -7.87 5.60 5.43
N THR A 25 -6.66 6.00 5.03
CA THR A 25 -5.72 6.71 5.90
C THR A 25 -6.37 7.94 6.54
N ALA A 26 -7.05 8.76 5.74
CA ALA A 26 -7.77 9.93 6.24
C ALA A 26 -8.92 9.55 7.19
N GLY A 27 -9.72 8.54 6.84
CA GLY A 27 -10.80 8.02 7.68
C GLY A 27 -10.30 7.54 9.04
N GLY A 28 -9.25 6.73 9.06
CA GLY A 28 -8.63 6.22 10.29
C GLY A 28 -8.06 7.34 11.16
N LEU A 29 -7.36 8.30 10.56
CA LEU A 29 -6.88 9.50 11.25
C LEU A 29 -8.03 10.28 11.90
N MET A 30 -9.09 10.58 11.13
CA MET A 30 -10.24 11.32 11.64
C MET A 30 -10.97 10.56 12.75
N ALA A 31 -10.99 9.23 12.72
CA ALA A 31 -11.55 8.42 13.79
C ALA A 31 -10.80 8.61 15.12
N TYR A 32 -9.47 8.60 15.11
CA TYR A 32 -8.67 8.88 16.32
C TYR A 32 -8.87 10.30 16.84
N LEU A 33 -8.92 11.30 15.95
CA LEU A 33 -9.21 12.68 16.34
C LEU A 33 -10.60 12.81 16.99
N LYS A 34 -11.61 12.11 16.46
CA LYS A 34 -12.96 12.07 17.03
C LYS A 34 -13.01 11.44 18.43
N LEU A 35 -12.09 10.52 18.73
CA LEU A 35 -11.93 9.96 20.08
C LEU A 35 -11.25 10.92 21.07
N GLY A 36 -10.86 12.13 20.63
CA GLY A 36 -10.22 13.13 21.47
C GLY A 36 -8.72 12.91 21.66
N VAL A 37 -8.07 12.11 20.81
CA VAL A 37 -6.62 11.99 20.80
C VAL A 37 -6.02 13.31 20.31
N ASP A 38 -5.15 13.89 21.12
CA ASP A 38 -4.42 15.11 20.80
C ASP A 38 -3.53 14.91 19.55
N PRO A 39 -3.69 15.71 18.48
CA PRO A 39 -2.86 15.62 17.28
C PRO A 39 -1.35 15.64 17.55
N ASP A 40 -0.89 16.41 18.55
CA ASP A 40 0.55 16.52 18.89
C ASP A 40 1.12 15.22 19.52
N LYS A 41 0.26 14.25 19.79
CA LYS A 41 0.64 12.90 20.25
C LYS A 41 0.54 11.84 19.16
N MET A 42 0.06 12.20 17.97
CA MET A 42 -0.18 11.26 16.87
C MET A 42 0.95 11.31 15.85
N VAL A 43 1.45 10.13 15.46
CA VAL A 43 2.42 9.96 14.38
C VAL A 43 1.79 9.10 13.30
N LEU A 44 1.71 9.61 12.07
CA LEU A 44 1.16 8.87 10.94
C LEU A 44 2.21 7.90 10.38
N GLY A 45 2.00 6.60 10.57
CA GLY A 45 2.88 5.55 10.05
C GLY A 45 2.59 5.25 8.58
N LEU A 46 3.60 5.29 7.71
CA LEU A 46 3.52 5.10 6.26
C LEU A 46 4.41 3.94 5.77
N PRO A 47 4.03 3.24 4.68
CA PRO A 47 4.81 2.11 4.18
C PRO A 47 5.87 2.53 3.16
N TRP A 48 7.06 1.93 3.24
CA TRP A 48 8.07 1.88 2.18
C TRP A 48 8.12 0.50 1.54
N TYR A 49 6.96 -0.13 1.41
CA TYR A 49 6.76 -1.41 0.77
C TYR A 49 5.38 -1.43 0.12
N GLY A 50 5.17 -2.40 -0.73
CA GLY A 50 3.88 -2.70 -1.35
C GLY A 50 3.50 -4.16 -1.17
N TYR A 51 2.44 -4.56 -1.84
CA TYR A 51 2.01 -5.96 -1.90
C TYR A 51 1.93 -6.44 -3.33
N ASP A 52 2.58 -7.57 -3.60
CA ASP A 52 2.43 -8.35 -4.82
C ASP A 52 1.32 -9.39 -4.63
N TYR A 53 0.31 -9.34 -5.48
CA TYR A 53 -0.79 -10.27 -5.50
C TYR A 53 -0.79 -11.11 -6.78
N GLN A 54 -0.78 -12.42 -6.63
CA GLN A 54 -1.04 -13.33 -7.74
C GLN A 54 -2.53 -13.26 -8.13
N CYS A 55 -2.82 -12.97 -9.40
CA CYS A 55 -4.18 -12.94 -9.91
C CYS A 55 -4.67 -14.36 -10.21
N VAL A 56 -5.74 -14.79 -9.54
CA VAL A 56 -6.49 -16.02 -9.88
C VAL A 56 -7.19 -15.86 -11.22
N ARG A 57 -7.73 -14.65 -11.46
CA ARG A 57 -8.23 -14.21 -12.77
C ARG A 57 -8.11 -12.71 -12.89
N THR A 58 -7.97 -12.23 -14.12
CA THR A 58 -8.12 -10.81 -14.43
C THR A 58 -9.55 -10.51 -14.85
N GLY A 59 -10.04 -9.32 -14.50
CA GLY A 59 -11.36 -8.83 -14.85
C GLY A 59 -11.32 -7.63 -15.78
N PRO A 60 -12.49 -7.04 -16.08
CA PRO A 60 -12.56 -5.72 -16.71
C PRO A 60 -11.85 -4.67 -15.87
N ASP A 61 -11.48 -3.56 -16.51
CA ASP A 61 -10.90 -2.37 -15.86
C ASP A 61 -9.67 -2.66 -15.00
N ARG A 62 -8.84 -3.62 -15.44
CA ARG A 62 -7.60 -3.99 -14.75
C ARG A 62 -7.85 -4.41 -13.30
N THR A 63 -8.89 -5.20 -13.12
CA THR A 63 -9.20 -5.84 -11.85
C THR A 63 -8.39 -7.13 -11.71
N CYS A 64 -7.75 -7.36 -10.57
CA CYS A 64 -7.08 -8.61 -10.22
C CYS A 64 -7.84 -9.29 -9.08
N PHE A 65 -8.44 -10.45 -9.39
CA PHE A 65 -9.10 -11.28 -8.38
C PHE A 65 -8.05 -12.13 -7.68
N ILE A 66 -8.00 -12.07 -6.36
CA ILE A 66 -7.01 -12.76 -5.54
C ILE A 66 -7.63 -13.97 -4.84
N LYS A 67 -6.77 -14.84 -4.32
CA LYS A 67 -7.19 -16.00 -3.55
C LYS A 67 -7.91 -15.55 -2.27
N GLU A 68 -8.98 -16.27 -1.91
CA GLU A 68 -9.59 -16.15 -0.58
C GLU A 68 -8.61 -16.61 0.50
N VAL A 69 -8.26 -15.68 1.38
CA VAL A 69 -7.44 -15.93 2.57
C VAL A 69 -8.15 -15.27 3.75
N PRO A 70 -8.84 -16.04 4.60
CA PRO A 70 -9.67 -15.48 5.65
C PRO A 70 -8.83 -14.92 6.80
N PHE A 71 -9.29 -13.81 7.37
CA PHE A 71 -8.69 -13.20 8.55
C PHE A 71 -9.78 -12.53 9.40
N ARG A 72 -9.81 -12.79 10.71
CA ARG A 72 -10.74 -12.14 11.67
C ARG A 72 -12.19 -11.99 11.16
N ASN A 73 -12.82 -13.10 10.78
CA ASN A 73 -14.22 -13.17 10.31
C ASN A 73 -14.51 -12.50 8.95
N VAL A 74 -13.51 -12.15 8.16
CA VAL A 74 -13.68 -11.83 6.74
C VAL A 74 -13.05 -12.90 5.85
N SER A 75 -13.57 -13.06 4.62
CA SER A 75 -13.13 -14.08 3.68
C SER A 75 -11.86 -13.71 2.90
N CYS A 76 -11.58 -12.40 2.75
CA CYS A 76 -10.43 -11.91 2.00
C CYS A 76 -9.53 -11.03 2.88
N SER A 77 -8.22 -11.11 2.63
CA SER A 77 -7.22 -10.28 3.29
C SER A 77 -5.98 -10.11 2.41
N ASP A 78 -5.15 -9.13 2.77
CA ASP A 78 -3.81 -8.90 2.21
C ASP A 78 -2.86 -10.11 2.35
N ALA A 79 -3.16 -11.08 3.22
CA ALA A 79 -2.41 -12.33 3.35
C ALA A 79 -2.44 -13.21 2.09
N ALA A 80 -3.29 -12.88 1.11
CA ALA A 80 -3.23 -13.46 -0.23
C ALA A 80 -2.06 -12.94 -1.08
N GLY A 81 -1.44 -11.83 -0.68
CA GLY A 81 -0.27 -11.24 -1.32
C GLY A 81 1.00 -11.40 -0.49
N VAL A 82 2.11 -10.94 -1.06
CA VAL A 82 3.43 -10.92 -0.44
C VAL A 82 3.91 -9.49 -0.32
N GLN A 83 4.41 -9.11 0.85
CA GLN A 83 5.06 -7.81 1.05
C GLN A 83 6.34 -7.73 0.21
N VAL A 84 6.46 -6.67 -0.59
CA VAL A 84 7.63 -6.43 -1.45
C VAL A 84 8.31 -5.10 -1.08
N PRO A 85 9.63 -5.07 -0.87
CA PRO A 85 10.38 -3.83 -0.60
C PRO A 85 10.25 -2.81 -1.73
N TYR A 86 10.14 -1.51 -1.41
CA TYR A 86 9.98 -0.46 -2.42
C TYR A 86 11.10 -0.45 -3.48
N VAL A 87 12.35 -0.79 -3.11
CA VAL A 87 13.46 -0.92 -4.06
C VAL A 87 13.19 -1.95 -5.16
N GLU A 88 12.62 -3.11 -4.81
CA GLU A 88 12.30 -4.17 -5.78
C GLU A 88 11.12 -3.76 -6.66
N ILE A 89 10.10 -3.13 -6.05
CA ILE A 89 8.95 -2.59 -6.80
C ILE A 89 9.43 -1.58 -7.83
N LYS A 90 10.36 -0.69 -7.44
CA LYS A 90 10.92 0.32 -8.34
C LYS A 90 11.59 -0.29 -9.57
N GLN A 91 12.38 -1.34 -9.40
CA GLN A 91 12.99 -2.07 -10.50
C GLN A 91 11.95 -2.72 -11.41
N LEU A 92 10.90 -3.29 -10.82
CA LEU A 92 9.82 -3.93 -11.57
C LEU A 92 9.02 -2.92 -12.40
N VAL A 93 8.59 -1.81 -11.82
CA VAL A 93 7.78 -0.80 -12.53
C VAL A 93 8.56 -0.05 -13.60
N ASP A 94 9.90 0.04 -13.47
CA ASP A 94 10.74 0.62 -14.54
C ASP A 94 10.77 -0.27 -15.80
N ILE A 95 10.46 -1.57 -15.66
CA ILE A 95 10.36 -2.53 -16.77
C ILE A 95 8.94 -2.60 -17.33
N TYR A 96 7.94 -2.77 -16.46
CA TYR A 96 6.57 -3.07 -16.87
C TYR A 96 5.68 -1.83 -17.00
N GLY A 97 6.11 -0.70 -16.45
CA GLY A 97 5.25 0.46 -16.27
C GLY A 97 4.23 0.26 -15.14
N ASP A 98 3.53 1.35 -14.81
CA ASP A 98 2.57 1.39 -13.73
C ASP A 98 1.37 2.29 -14.07
N TRP A 99 0.29 2.12 -13.32
CA TRP A 99 -0.93 2.88 -13.44
C TRP A 99 -1.22 3.63 -12.14
N TYR A 100 -1.92 4.75 -12.28
CA TYR A 100 -2.41 5.52 -11.15
C TYR A 100 -3.84 5.09 -10.86
N ASP A 101 -4.12 4.84 -9.58
CA ASP A 101 -5.48 4.61 -9.11
C ASP A 101 -6.00 5.90 -8.46
N GLU A 102 -7.05 6.49 -9.06
CA GLU A 102 -7.63 7.75 -8.56
C GLU A 102 -8.36 7.55 -7.24
N HIS A 103 -8.87 6.34 -6.99
CA HIS A 103 -9.64 6.03 -5.78
C HIS A 103 -8.76 5.94 -4.55
N SER A 104 -7.59 5.31 -4.63
CA SER A 104 -6.68 5.20 -3.49
C SER A 104 -5.60 6.28 -3.47
N THR A 105 -5.41 6.99 -4.58
CA THR A 105 -4.26 7.89 -4.81
C THR A 105 -2.93 7.15 -4.72
N THR A 106 -2.89 5.87 -5.10
CA THR A 106 -1.66 5.05 -5.15
C THR A 106 -1.36 4.58 -6.57
N ARG A 107 -0.33 3.74 -6.71
CA ARG A 107 0.01 3.14 -8.00
C ARG A 107 0.02 1.62 -7.93
N TYR A 108 -0.18 1.00 -9.07
CA TYR A 108 -0.06 -0.43 -9.23
C TYR A 108 0.55 -0.80 -10.58
N ALA A 109 1.16 -1.97 -10.67
CA ALA A 109 1.69 -2.52 -11.90
C ALA A 109 1.26 -3.97 -12.08
N TYR A 110 1.33 -4.43 -13.32
CA TYR A 110 1.04 -5.79 -13.74
C TYR A 110 2.30 -6.38 -14.33
N PHE A 111 2.59 -7.62 -13.99
CA PHE A 111 3.67 -8.37 -14.60
C PHE A 111 3.30 -9.85 -14.65
N ASN A 112 4.01 -10.59 -15.49
CA ASN A 112 3.94 -12.05 -15.47
C ASN A 112 5.21 -12.60 -14.87
N ASP A 113 5.08 -13.61 -14.00
CA ASP A 113 6.23 -14.33 -13.45
C ASP A 113 6.86 -15.28 -14.50
N SER A 114 7.90 -16.02 -14.10
CA SER A 114 8.57 -16.98 -14.97
C SER A 114 7.71 -18.19 -15.37
N ALA A 115 6.61 -18.45 -14.64
CA ALA A 115 5.61 -19.45 -14.96
C ALA A 115 4.45 -18.87 -15.81
N ASN A 116 4.57 -17.62 -16.28
CA ASN A 116 3.56 -16.90 -17.02
C ASN A 116 2.23 -16.71 -16.26
N VAL A 117 2.31 -16.63 -14.94
CA VAL A 117 1.20 -16.27 -14.05
C VAL A 117 1.17 -14.76 -13.93
N THR A 118 -0.03 -14.16 -14.00
CA THR A 118 -0.21 -12.71 -13.87
C THR A 118 -0.27 -12.29 -12.41
N HIS A 119 0.46 -11.21 -12.11
CA HIS A 119 0.55 -10.58 -10.82
C HIS A 119 0.11 -9.11 -10.91
N GLN A 120 -0.42 -8.57 -9.82
CA GLN A 120 -0.66 -7.15 -9.64
C GLN A 120 0.02 -6.66 -8.35
N ILE A 121 0.95 -5.73 -8.48
CA ILE A 121 1.69 -5.15 -7.36
C ILE A 121 1.20 -3.75 -7.05
N TRP A 122 0.84 -3.48 -5.79
CA TRP A 122 0.32 -2.20 -5.32
C TRP A 122 1.29 -1.52 -4.38
N TYR A 123 1.53 -0.22 -4.56
CA TYR A 123 2.54 0.50 -3.80
C TYR A 123 2.32 2.01 -3.75
N ASP A 124 3.04 2.64 -2.82
CA ASP A 124 3.13 4.07 -2.66
C ASP A 124 4.32 4.65 -3.44
N THR A 125 4.12 5.80 -4.08
CA THR A 125 5.19 6.61 -4.69
C THR A 125 5.56 7.80 -3.80
N SER A 126 6.61 8.53 -4.15
CA SER A 126 6.92 9.81 -3.50
C SER A 126 5.74 10.80 -3.55
N GLY A 127 4.95 10.79 -4.64
CA GLY A 127 3.76 11.64 -4.77
C GLY A 127 2.64 11.25 -3.81
N SER A 128 2.28 9.97 -3.77
CA SER A 128 1.20 9.48 -2.89
C SER A 128 1.58 9.60 -1.41
N LEU A 129 2.84 9.30 -1.05
CA LEU A 129 3.36 9.56 0.29
C LEU A 129 3.35 11.05 0.61
N GLY A 130 3.71 11.91 -0.34
CA GLY A 130 3.67 13.36 -0.19
C GLY A 130 2.28 13.88 0.17
N MET A 131 1.22 13.32 -0.43
CA MET A 131 -0.17 13.65 -0.09
C MET A 131 -0.52 13.25 1.35
N LYS A 132 -0.07 12.08 1.80
CA LYS A 132 -0.30 11.59 3.18
C LYS A 132 0.49 12.39 4.21
N VAL A 133 1.73 12.76 3.90
CA VAL A 133 2.55 13.69 4.71
C VAL A 133 1.87 15.06 4.79
N GLY A 134 1.32 15.54 3.66
CA GLY A 134 0.54 16.76 3.59
C GLY A 134 -0.70 16.72 4.48
N LEU A 135 -1.42 15.59 4.51
CA LEU A 135 -2.54 15.35 5.40
C LEU A 135 -2.12 15.40 6.88
N ALA A 136 -1.02 14.72 7.25
CA ALA A 136 -0.48 14.75 8.61
C ALA A 136 -0.14 16.19 9.04
N LYS A 137 0.50 16.95 8.16
CA LYS A 137 0.83 18.37 8.40
C LYS A 137 -0.43 19.23 8.54
N TYR A 138 -1.41 19.06 7.65
CA TYR A 138 -2.67 19.81 7.67
C TYR A 138 -3.48 19.57 8.94
N ARG A 139 -3.39 18.36 9.51
CA ARG A 139 -4.03 17.99 10.78
C ARG A 139 -3.15 18.25 12.00
N GLU A 140 -2.02 18.94 11.83
CA GLU A 140 -1.10 19.31 12.91
C GLU A 140 -0.66 18.10 13.74
N LEU A 141 -0.49 16.95 13.08
CA LEU A 141 0.04 15.77 13.72
C LEU A 141 1.49 16.00 14.14
N ARG A 142 1.93 15.29 15.18
CA ARG A 142 3.33 15.33 15.66
C ARG A 142 4.35 15.05 14.57
N GLY A 143 4.00 14.19 13.62
CA GLY A 143 4.84 13.87 12.48
C GLY A 143 4.43 12.59 11.76
N VAL A 144 5.39 12.05 11.00
CA VAL A 144 5.26 10.81 10.25
C VAL A 144 6.33 9.81 10.67
N GLY A 145 5.97 8.53 10.67
CA GLY A 145 6.88 7.41 10.85
C GLY A 145 6.83 6.52 9.62
N VAL A 146 7.87 5.73 9.38
CA VAL A 146 7.95 4.87 8.19
C VAL A 146 8.22 3.42 8.57
N TRP A 147 7.59 2.49 7.85
CA TRP A 147 7.88 1.06 7.94
C TRP A 147 8.31 0.53 6.57
N ASN A 148 9.53 0.06 6.38
CA ASN A 148 10.68 0.38 7.23
C ASN A 148 11.88 0.80 6.38
N ALA A 149 12.86 1.39 7.04
CA ALA A 149 13.99 2.01 6.38
C ALA A 149 14.75 1.06 5.44
N ASN A 150 14.83 -0.23 5.78
CA ASN A 150 15.61 -1.23 5.03
C ASN A 150 15.02 -1.57 3.65
N MET A 151 13.85 -1.03 3.30
CA MET A 151 13.15 -1.32 2.05
C MET A 151 13.51 -0.36 0.89
N LEU A 152 14.47 0.55 1.10
CA LEU A 152 14.95 1.50 0.10
C LEU A 152 16.32 1.11 -0.48
N ASP A 153 16.66 1.72 -1.62
CA ASP A 153 17.98 1.59 -2.23
C ASP A 153 18.98 2.56 -1.57
N TYR A 154 19.98 2.00 -0.88
CA TYR A 154 21.07 2.74 -0.26
C TYR A 154 22.40 2.63 -1.03
N SER A 155 22.46 1.93 -2.17
CA SER A 155 23.71 1.64 -2.89
C SER A 155 24.51 2.88 -3.29
N GLY A 156 23.84 4.02 -3.48
CA GLY A 156 24.45 5.33 -3.75
C GLY A 156 24.90 6.13 -2.52
N THR A 157 24.69 5.63 -1.31
CA THR A 157 24.90 6.37 -0.04
C THR A 157 26.15 5.88 0.72
N LYS A 158 26.53 6.56 1.80
CA LYS A 158 27.63 6.10 2.66
C LYS A 158 27.20 4.89 3.50
N GLU A 159 25.91 4.78 3.75
CA GLU A 159 25.26 3.79 4.60
C GLU A 159 25.06 2.45 3.87
N GLY A 160 25.09 2.45 2.52
CA GLY A 160 25.03 1.25 1.69
C GLY A 160 26.38 0.74 1.16
N LYS A 161 27.50 1.31 1.63
CA LYS A 161 28.88 0.87 1.32
C LYS A 161 29.53 0.28 2.55
#